data_AF-A0A661XTP3-F1
#
_entry.id   AF-A0A661XTP3-F1
#
_cell.length_a   1.000
_cell.length_b   1.000
_cell.length_c   1.000
_cell.angle_alpha   90.00
_cell.angle_beta   90.00
_cell.angle_gamma   90.00
#
_symmetry.space_group_name_H-M   'P 1'
#
loop_
_entity.id
_entity.type
_entity.pdbx_description
1 polymer ?
#
loop_
_entity_poly.entity_id
_entity_poly.type
_entity_poly.pdbx_seq_one_letter_code
_entity_poly.pdbx_strand_id
1 'polypeptide(L)' 'MAIPTIMSPVGMNKDIIQDGENGFLATTHDEWVNKLNMLIESSELRNTLGAVGRETVVNRYSMEANKEKYLKLFE' A
#
# COMPACT_ATOMS: atom_id res chain seq x y z
N MET A 1 -11.45 -1.03 -4.50
CA MET A 1 -11.20 -2.44 -4.09
C MET A 1 -10.02 -2.46 -3.13
N ALA A 2 -9.95 -3.44 -2.23
CA ALA A 2 -8.94 -3.59 -1.18
C ALA A 2 -8.07 -4.81 -1.48
N ILE A 3 -7.16 -4.68 -2.45
CA ILE A 3 -6.32 -5.79 -2.94
C ILE A 3 -4.89 -5.59 -2.39
N PRO A 4 -4.30 -6.61 -1.73
CA PRO A 4 -2.92 -6.51 -1.25
C PRO A 4 -1.97 -6.31 -2.42
N THR A 5 -0.93 -5.49 -2.22
CA THR A 5 0.01 -5.14 -3.29
C THR A 5 1.45 -5.37 -2.85
N ILE A 6 2.28 -5.83 -3.79
CA ILE A 6 3.73 -5.88 -3.65
C ILE A 6 4.30 -4.86 -4.65
N MET A 7 5.25 -4.04 -4.23
CA MET A 7 5.87 -3.00 -5.06
C MET A 7 7.39 -3.02 -4.97
N SER A 8 8.09 -2.49 -5.97
CA SER A 8 9.51 -2.19 -5.82
C SER A 8 9.72 -0.96 -4.91
N PRO A 9 10.80 -0.91 -4.11
CA PRO A 9 11.09 0.20 -3.20
C PRO A 9 11.67 1.41 -3.95
N VAL A 10 10.91 1.95 -4.89
CA VAL A 10 11.31 3.09 -5.74
C VAL A 10 10.31 4.25 -5.58
N GLY A 11 10.84 5.48 -5.55
CA GLY A 11 10.03 6.69 -5.41
C GLY A 11 9.02 6.64 -4.27
N MET A 12 7.80 7.10 -4.55
CA MET A 12 6.69 7.21 -3.60
C MET A 12 6.26 5.86 -3.00
N ASN A 13 6.60 4.73 -3.62
CA ASN A 13 6.23 3.41 -3.08
C ASN A 13 6.80 3.20 -1.67
N LYS A 14 8.00 3.74 -1.39
CA LYS A 14 8.63 3.69 -0.06
C LYS A 14 7.92 4.57 0.98
N ASP A 15 7.21 5.59 0.54
CA ASP A 15 6.50 6.54 1.42
C ASP A 15 5.05 6.08 1.69
N ILE A 16 4.48 5.30 0.76
CA ILE A 16 3.13 4.74 0.87
C ILE A 16 3.14 3.42 1.63
N ILE A 17 4.05 2.50 1.29
CA ILE A 17 4.04 1.14 1.80
C ILE A 17 4.86 1.02 3.09
N GLN A 18 4.21 0.53 4.13
CA GLN A 18 4.82 -0.01 5.33
C GLN A 18 4.89 -1.54 5.16
N ASP A 19 6.10 -2.06 4.95
CA ASP A 19 6.33 -3.45 4.55
C ASP A 19 5.73 -4.43 5.57
N GLY A 20 4.81 -5.28 5.12
CA GLY A 20 4.12 -6.26 5.96
C GLY A 20 2.91 -5.73 6.71
N GLU A 21 2.59 -4.44 6.63
CA GLU A 21 1.43 -3.85 7.32
C GLU A 21 0.31 -3.49 6.35
N ASN A 22 0.62 -2.74 5.30
CA ASN A 22 -0.37 -2.22 4.35
C ASN A 22 -0.08 -2.64 2.89
N GLY A 23 0.90 -3.52 2.72
CA GLY A 23 1.42 -4.05 1.48
C GLY A 23 2.83 -4.57 1.69
N PHE A 24 3.53 -4.90 0.61
CA PHE A 24 4.92 -5.32 0.68
C PHE A 24 5.83 -4.54 -0.30
N LEU A 25 7.10 -4.41 0.07
CA LEU A 25 8.18 -3.91 -0.78
C LEU A 25 9.16 -5.03 -1.13
N ALA A 26 9.44 -5.25 -2.41
CA ALA A 26 10.38 -6.27 -2.86
C ALA A 26 11.41 -5.69 -3.84
N THR A 27 12.68 -5.91 -3.53
CA THR A 27 13.86 -5.45 -4.29
C THR A 27 14.38 -6.56 -5.19
N THR A 28 14.50 -7.77 -4.65
CA THR A 28 15.12 -8.92 -5.34
C THR A 28 14.07 -9.89 -5.85
N HIS A 29 14.44 -10.71 -6.85
CA HIS A 29 13.54 -11.75 -7.37
C HIS A 29 13.05 -12.69 -6.27
N ASP A 30 13.94 -13.11 -5.37
CA ASP A 30 13.59 -14.01 -4.27
C ASP A 30 12.62 -13.35 -3.28
N GLU A 31 12.78 -12.06 -2.99
CA GLU A 31 11.81 -11.31 -2.18
C GLU A 31 10.43 -11.27 -2.84
N TRP A 32 10.37 -11.07 -4.15
CA TRP A 32 9.12 -11.11 -4.91
C TRP A 32 8.45 -12.48 -4.81
N VAL A 33 9.20 -13.56 -5.07
CA VAL A 33 8.69 -14.94 -4.99
C VAL A 33 8.19 -15.25 -3.58
N ASN A 34 8.96 -14.91 -2.55
CA ASN A 34 8.58 -15.16 -1.16
C ASN A 34 7.30 -14.42 -0.77
N LYS A 35 7.20 -13.13 -1.09
CA LYS A 35 6.02 -12.31 -0.76
C LYS A 35 4.79 -12.75 -1.55
N LEU A 36 4.96 -13.17 -2.81
CA LEU A 36 3.88 -13.77 -3.59
C LEU A 36 3.40 -15.08 -2.96
N ASN A 37 4.30 -15.98 -2.55
CA ASN A 37 3.94 -17.22 -1.88
C ASN A 37 3.13 -16.96 -0.60
N MET A 38 3.59 -16.04 0.24
CA MET A 38 2.85 -15.63 1.45
C MET A 38 1.41 -15.18 1.13
N LEU A 39 1.24 -14.37 0.07
CA LEU A 39 -0.08 -13.90 -0.35
C LEU A 39 -0.92 -15.00 -0.98
N ILE A 40 -0.34 -15.92 -1.75
CA ILE A 40 -1.07 -17.02 -2.40
C ILE A 40 -1.61 -17.98 -1.34
N GLU A 41 -0.79 -18.34 -0.36
CA GLU A 41 -1.06 -19.36 0.64
C GLU A 41 -2.02 -18.87 1.74
N SER A 42 -2.09 -17.57 2.02
CA SER A 42 -2.91 -17.02 3.10
C SER A 42 -3.96 -16.03 2.62
N SER A 43 -5.23 -16.46 2.55
CA SER A 43 -6.36 -15.56 2.28
C SER A 43 -6.59 -14.54 3.38
N GLU A 44 -6.31 -14.90 4.64
CA GLU A 44 -6.37 -14.01 5.79
C GLU A 44 -5.38 -12.85 5.62
N LEU A 45 -4.12 -13.15 5.29
CA LEU A 45 -3.10 -12.13 5.05
C LEU A 45 -3.51 -11.19 3.91
N ARG A 46 -4.08 -11.73 2.83
CA ARG A 46 -4.60 -10.90 1.72
C ARG A 46 -5.68 -9.93 2.18
N ASN A 47 -6.63 -10.41 2.99
CA ASN A 47 -7.73 -9.59 3.49
C ASN A 47 -7.22 -8.49 4.43
N THR A 48 -6.32 -8.85 5.35
CA THR A 48 -5.72 -7.90 6.30
C THR A 48 -4.93 -6.81 5.58
N LEU A 49 -3.95 -7.19 4.74
CA LEU A 49 -3.13 -6.22 4.02
C LEU A 49 -3.97 -5.38 3.05
N GLY A 50 -4.95 -5.98 2.38
CA GLY A 50 -5.89 -5.24 1.51
C GLY A 50 -6.67 -4.18 2.28
N ALA A 51 -7.19 -4.53 3.46
CA ALA A 51 -7.95 -3.61 4.31
C ALA A 51 -7.09 -2.45 4.83
N VAL A 52 -5.92 -2.74 5.40
CA VAL A 52 -5.00 -1.72 5.92
C VAL A 52 -4.44 -0.85 4.79
N GLY A 53 -4.13 -1.43 3.63
CA GLY A 53 -3.75 -0.71 2.42
C GLY A 53 -4.84 0.25 1.95
N ARG A 54 -6.11 -0.18 1.98
CA ARG A 54 -7.24 0.68 1.64
C ARG A 54 -7.40 1.85 2.62
N GLU A 55 -7.28 1.59 3.91
CA GLU A 55 -7.33 2.63 4.94
C GLU A 55 -6.23 3.67 4.75
N THR A 56 -5.00 3.23 4.48
CA THR A 56 -3.87 4.13 4.18
C THR A 56 -4.21 5.09 3.04
N VAL A 57 -4.77 4.58 1.95
CA VAL A 57 -5.17 5.39 0.79
C VAL A 57 -6.29 6.36 1.14
N VAL A 58 -7.33 5.91 1.84
CA VAL A 58 -8.46 6.77 2.21
C VAL A 58 -7.99 7.93 3.10
N ASN A 59 -7.15 7.65 4.09
CA ASN A 59 -6.77 8.62 5.10
C ASN A 59 -5.70 9.62 4.62
N ARG A 60 -4.86 9.25 3.64
CA ARG A 60 -3.71 10.08 3.24
C ARG A 60 -3.74 10.54 1.78
N TYR A 61 -4.38 9.77 0.90
CA TYR A 61 -4.25 9.93 -0.55
C TYR A 61 -5.60 10.09 -1.27
N SER A 62 -6.72 10.14 -0.54
CA SER A 62 -8.03 10.45 -1.12
C SER A 62 -8.19 11.94 -1.43
N MET A 63 -9.20 12.27 -2.25
CA MET A 63 -9.60 13.66 -2.49
C MET A 63 -9.95 14.36 -1.18
N GLU A 64 -10.71 13.69 -0.30
CA GLU A 64 -11.08 14.24 1.00
C GLU A 64 -9.84 14.51 1.86
N ALA A 65 -8.89 13.56 1.93
CA ALA A 65 -7.65 13.71 2.68
C ALA A 65 -6.75 14.86 2.17
N ASN A 66 -6.90 15.26 0.90
CA ASN A 66 -6.12 16.34 0.29
C ASN A 66 -6.91 17.64 0.09
N LYS A 67 -8.19 17.67 0.48
CA LYS A 67 -9.08 18.82 0.29
C LYS A 67 -8.48 20.12 0.79
N GLU A 68 -8.03 20.14 2.04
CA GLU A 68 -7.42 21.32 2.66
C GLU A 68 -6.14 21.78 1.94
N LYS A 69 -5.35 20.84 1.40
CA LYS A 69 -4.14 21.20 0.63
C LYS A 69 -4.51 21.88 -0.68
N TYR A 70 -5.58 21.44 -1.34
CA TYR A 70 -6.06 22.06 -2.57
C TYR A 70 -6.67 23.44 -2.34
N LEU A 71 -7.48 23.61 -1.27
CA LEU A 71 -8.08 24.92 -0.96
C LEU A 71 -7.03 26.00 -0.72
N LYS A 72 -5.94 25.66 -0.03
CA LYS A 72 -4.79 26.55 0.20
C LYS A 72 -4.07 27.04 -1.06
N LEU A 73 -4.34 26.45 -2.23
CA LEU A 73 -3.74 26.94 -3.50
C LEU A 73 -4.49 28.14 -4.07
N PHE A 74 -5.68 28.46 -3.55
CA PHE A 74 -6.54 29.55 -4.00
C PHE A 74 -6.67 30.68 -2.97
N GLU A 75 -5.94 30.60 -1.86
CA GLU A 75 -5.73 31.66 -0.87
C GLU A 75 -4.45 32.45 -1.18
#